data_AF-A0A2G6DZN6-F1
#
_entry.id   AF-A0A2G6DZN6-F1
#
_cell.length_a   1.000
_cell.length_b   1.000
_cell.length_c   1.000
_cell.angle_alpha   90.00
_cell.angle_beta   90.00
_cell.angle_gamma   90.00
#
_symmetry.space_group_name_H-M   'P 1'
#
loop_
_entity.id
_entity.type
_entity.pdbx_description
1 polymer ?
#
loop_
_entity_poly.entity_id
_entity_poly.type
_entity_poly.pdbx_seq_one_letter_code
_entity_poly.pdbx_strand_id
1 'polypeptide(L)'
;MTNLKKIYSTILGDNFPKQLTISFDDQTLVYRKRTWAIVKEDGSVDEQGLRYGENPNQQAALYELVNGNLTLGDCKFIEPGNGLVSAITIDDMLRVGKHPGKINLTDVDNGLNIIKYLMAKPAAVILKHNNPCGAAWADDLPTAFQRALYCDRIAAFGGAVILNRPCDR
;
A
#
# COMPACT_ATOMS: atom_id res chain seq x y z
N MET A 1 -4.22 -7.01 -33.25
CA MET A 1 -3.29 -6.92 -32.10
C MET A 1 -4.11 -6.75 -30.83
N THR A 2 -4.01 -7.70 -29.90
CA THR A 2 -4.67 -7.61 -28.59
C THR A 2 -4.25 -6.32 -27.90
N ASN A 3 -5.19 -5.49 -27.45
CA ASN A 3 -4.87 -4.20 -26.85
C ASN A 3 -4.23 -4.41 -25.46
N LEU A 4 -2.90 -4.50 -25.43
CA LEU A 4 -2.11 -4.77 -24.23
C LEU A 4 -2.35 -3.74 -23.11
N LYS A 5 -2.75 -2.50 -23.43
CA LYS A 5 -3.06 -1.48 -22.42
C LYS A 5 -4.34 -1.81 -21.63
N LYS A 6 -5.31 -2.49 -22.25
CA LYS A 6 -6.59 -2.85 -21.61
C LYS A 6 -6.40 -3.88 -20.49
N ILE A 7 -5.38 -4.72 -20.62
CA ILE A 7 -5.03 -5.75 -19.63
C ILE A 7 -4.66 -5.13 -18.27
N TYR A 8 -4.01 -3.96 -18.26
CA TYR A 8 -3.64 -3.24 -17.04
C TYR A 8 -4.79 -2.45 -16.40
N SER A 9 -5.95 -2.36 -17.05
CA SER A 9 -7.15 -1.70 -16.51
C SER A 9 -8.23 -2.68 -16.06
N THR A 10 -8.23 -3.91 -16.58
CA THR A 10 -9.17 -4.93 -16.15
C THR A 10 -8.84 -5.37 -14.73
N ILE A 11 -9.83 -5.32 -13.84
CA ILE A 11 -9.72 -5.92 -12.50
C ILE A 11 -10.06 -7.40 -12.65
N LEU A 12 -9.12 -8.26 -12.28
CA LEU A 12 -9.38 -9.69 -12.15
C LEU A 12 -10.17 -9.90 -10.86
N GLY A 13 -11.30 -10.61 -10.95
CA GLY A 13 -11.87 -11.22 -9.75
C GLY A 13 -10.86 -12.19 -9.12
N ASP A 14 -10.93 -12.33 -7.81
CA ASP A 14 -10.07 -13.22 -7.02
C ASP A 14 -10.88 -14.32 -6.34
N ASN A 15 -10.29 -15.51 -6.17
CA ASN A 15 -10.93 -16.64 -5.51
C ASN A 15 -10.48 -16.81 -4.05
N PHE A 16 -9.83 -15.80 -3.46
CA PHE A 16 -9.32 -15.90 -2.10
C PHE A 16 -10.47 -15.72 -1.09
N PRO A 17 -10.42 -16.44 0.04
CA PRO A 17 -11.49 -16.43 1.04
C PRO A 17 -11.65 -15.04 1.69
N LYS A 18 -12.86 -14.71 2.14
CA LYS A 18 -13.10 -13.42 2.83
C LYS A 18 -12.34 -13.29 4.16
N GLN A 19 -11.96 -14.43 4.75
CA GLN A 19 -11.22 -14.49 6.01
C GLN A 19 -10.10 -15.52 5.90
N LEU A 20 -8.95 -15.21 6.48
CA LEU A 20 -7.84 -16.14 6.71
C LEU A 20 -7.59 -16.25 8.21
N THR A 21 -7.28 -17.45 8.67
CA THR A 21 -6.90 -17.69 10.07
C THR A 21 -5.57 -18.43 10.09
N ILE A 22 -4.63 -17.95 10.89
CA ILE A 22 -3.33 -18.58 11.12
C ILE A 22 -3.20 -18.85 12.61
N SER A 23 -2.93 -20.09 13.00
CA SER A 23 -2.81 -20.49 14.41
C SER A 23 -1.40 -20.97 14.72
N PHE A 24 -0.88 -20.57 15.89
CA PHE A 24 0.42 -20.92 16.44
C PHE A 24 0.20 -21.38 17.89
N ASP A 25 0.25 -22.68 18.16
CA ASP A 25 -0.07 -23.25 19.48
C ASP A 25 -1.36 -22.63 20.07
N ASP A 26 -1.26 -21.77 21.09
CA ASP A 26 -2.37 -21.09 21.77
C ASP A 26 -2.73 -19.72 21.16
N GLN A 27 -1.94 -19.21 20.22
CA GLN A 27 -2.15 -17.94 19.53
C GLN A 27 -2.93 -18.14 18.22
N THR A 28 -3.85 -17.22 17.91
CA THR A 28 -4.60 -17.24 16.64
C THR A 28 -4.67 -15.83 16.06
N LEU A 29 -4.29 -15.71 14.80
CA LEU A 29 -4.39 -14.50 14.00
C LEU A 29 -5.55 -14.62 13.03
N VAL A 30 -6.42 -13.62 13.00
CA VAL A 30 -7.53 -13.55 12.03
C VAL A 30 -7.31 -12.36 11.13
N TYR A 31 -7.36 -12.62 9.83
CA TYR A 31 -7.25 -11.61 8.80
C TYR A 31 -8.53 -11.54 7.98
N ARG A 32 -8.94 -10.31 7.64
CA ARG A 32 -10.08 -10.04 6.76
C ARG A 32 -9.59 -9.58 5.40
N LYS A 33 -10.14 -10.14 4.33
CA LYS A 33 -9.87 -9.69 2.96
C LYS A 33 -10.38 -8.26 2.79
N ARG A 34 -9.55 -7.37 2.25
CA ARG A 34 -9.92 -5.99 1.94
C ARG A 34 -10.60 -5.93 0.58
N THR A 35 -11.72 -5.22 0.58
CA THR A 35 -12.49 -4.80 -0.59
C THR A 35 -12.84 -3.33 -0.42
N TRP A 36 -13.01 -2.64 -1.54
CA TRP A 36 -13.39 -1.24 -1.58
C TRP A 36 -14.64 -1.09 -2.45
N ALA A 37 -15.60 -0.32 -1.97
CA ALA A 37 -16.76 0.09 -2.74
C ALA A 37 -16.33 1.18 -3.74
N ILE A 38 -16.13 0.78 -5.00
CA ILE A 38 -15.72 1.68 -6.08
C ILE A 38 -16.97 2.27 -6.73
N VAL A 39 -17.11 3.59 -6.67
CA VAL A 39 -18.18 4.31 -7.38
C VAL A 39 -17.77 4.49 -8.84
N LYS A 40 -18.57 4.00 -9.77
CA LYS A 40 -18.37 4.12 -11.21
C LYS A 40 -18.93 5.45 -11.74
N GLU A 41 -18.57 5.80 -12.98
CA GLU A 41 -19.04 7.02 -13.64
C GLU A 41 -20.57 7.10 -13.77
N ASP A 42 -21.24 5.96 -13.86
CA ASP A 42 -22.70 5.84 -13.91
C ASP A 42 -23.39 5.90 -12.52
N GLY A 43 -22.61 6.11 -11.45
CA GLY A 43 -23.09 6.15 -10.07
C GLY A 43 -23.31 4.78 -9.43
N SER A 44 -23.09 3.67 -10.16
CA SER A 44 -23.15 2.33 -9.56
C SER A 44 -21.95 2.08 -8.65
N VAL A 45 -22.16 1.27 -7.60
CA VAL A 45 -21.12 0.87 -6.66
C VAL A 45 -20.72 -0.57 -6.94
N ASP A 46 -19.42 -0.81 -7.07
CA ASP A 46 -18.84 -2.12 -7.32
C ASP A 46 -17.82 -2.44 -6.22
N GLU A 47 -18.10 -3.47 -5.43
CA GLU A 47 -17.21 -3.88 -4.35
C GLU A 47 -16.09 -4.77 -4.92
N GLN A 48 -14.86 -4.25 -4.92
CA GLN A 48 -13.73 -4.91 -5.56
C GLN A 48 -12.49 -5.00 -4.65
N GLY A 49 -11.71 -6.05 -4.84
CA GLY A 49 -10.37 -6.21 -4.26
C GLY A 49 -9.28 -5.59 -5.14
N LEU A 50 -8.06 -6.11 -5.05
CA LEU A 50 -6.94 -5.64 -5.86
C LEU A 50 -7.18 -5.89 -7.36
N ARG A 51 -6.69 -4.98 -8.19
CA ARG A 51 -6.86 -5.08 -9.66
C ARG A 51 -6.18 -6.32 -10.26
N TYR A 52 -4.97 -6.60 -9.81
CA TYR A 52 -4.16 -7.78 -10.16
C TYR A 52 -2.97 -7.88 -9.18
N GLY A 53 -2.24 -9.00 -9.25
CA GLY A 53 -1.04 -9.29 -8.49
C GLY A 53 0.21 -8.55 -8.98
N GLU A 54 1.31 -9.29 -9.15
CA GLU A 54 2.54 -8.68 -9.68
C GLU A 54 2.41 -8.42 -11.18
N ASN A 55 1.78 -9.36 -11.89
CA ASN A 55 1.50 -9.27 -13.30
C ASN A 55 -0.02 -9.24 -13.54
N PRO A 56 -0.48 -8.64 -14.65
CA PRO A 56 -1.91 -8.44 -14.88
C PRO A 56 -2.77 -9.69 -14.98
N ASN A 57 -2.18 -10.86 -15.20
CA ASN A 57 -2.87 -12.15 -15.28
C ASN A 57 -2.88 -12.92 -13.95
N GLN A 58 -2.34 -12.33 -12.88
CA GLN A 58 -2.27 -12.96 -11.56
C GLN A 58 -3.33 -12.37 -10.65
N GLN A 59 -4.08 -13.24 -9.97
CA GLN A 59 -4.97 -12.82 -8.89
C GLN A 59 -4.15 -12.38 -7.67
N ALA A 60 -4.69 -11.46 -6.87
CA ALA A 60 -4.14 -11.11 -5.57
C ALA A 60 -5.25 -10.64 -4.63
N ALA A 61 -4.99 -10.75 -3.33
CA ALA A 61 -5.85 -10.21 -2.29
C ALA A 61 -5.00 -9.53 -1.22
N LEU A 62 -5.51 -8.41 -0.69
CA LEU A 62 -4.94 -7.75 0.48
C LEU A 62 -5.73 -8.22 1.71
N TYR A 63 -5.00 -8.49 2.80
CA TYR A 63 -5.57 -8.94 4.06
C TYR A 63 -5.15 -8.00 5.19
N GLU A 64 -6.11 -7.64 6.04
CA GLU A 64 -5.92 -6.82 7.23
C GLU A 64 -6.04 -7.70 8.47
N LEU A 65 -5.10 -7.56 9.40
CA LEU A 65 -5.17 -8.23 10.70
C LEU A 65 -6.30 -7.60 11.52
N VAL A 66 -7.31 -8.39 11.87
CA VAL A 66 -8.51 -7.92 12.61
C VAL A 66 -8.64 -8.55 13.99
N ASN A 67 -7.90 -9.62 14.29
CA ASN A 67 -7.84 -10.20 15.63
C ASN A 67 -6.52 -10.95 15.85
N GLY A 68 -6.10 -11.01 17.12
CA GLY A 68 -4.86 -11.64 17.54
C GLY A 68 -3.65 -10.74 17.39
N ASN A 69 -2.51 -11.23 17.84
CA ASN A 69 -1.20 -10.63 17.66
C ASN A 69 -0.19 -11.77 17.69
N LEU A 70 0.83 -11.72 16.84
CA LEU A 70 1.91 -12.70 16.92
C LEU A 70 2.91 -12.22 17.96
N THR A 71 3.10 -12.99 19.03
CA THR A 71 4.17 -12.78 20.01
C THR A 71 5.17 -13.92 19.90
N LEU A 72 6.41 -13.59 19.56
CA LEU A 72 7.53 -14.53 19.47
C LEU A 72 8.63 -14.08 20.45
N GLY A 73 8.77 -14.78 21.58
CA GLY A 73 9.60 -14.30 22.69
C GLY A 73 9.07 -12.95 23.21
N ASP A 74 9.94 -11.95 23.29
CA ASP A 74 9.57 -10.57 23.69
C ASP A 74 9.13 -9.69 22.50
N CYS A 75 9.15 -10.21 21.27
CA CYS A 75 8.75 -9.46 20.09
C CYS A 75 7.24 -9.51 19.90
N LYS A 76 6.59 -8.34 19.96
CA LYS A 76 5.18 -8.16 19.61
C LYS A 76 5.06 -7.53 18.23
N PHE A 77 4.23 -8.13 17.39
CA PHE A 77 3.94 -7.61 16.05
C PHE A 77 2.86 -6.53 16.11
N ILE A 78 2.44 -6.02 14.96
CA ILE A 78 1.41 -4.99 14.90
C ILE A 78 0.07 -5.52 15.45
N GLU A 79 -0.58 -4.73 16.31
CA GLU A 79 -1.89 -5.07 16.86
C GLU A 79 -3.01 -4.70 15.86
N PRO A 80 -4.19 -5.35 15.94
CA PRO A 80 -5.37 -4.95 15.18
C PRO A 80 -5.68 -3.46 15.36
N GLY A 81 -6.15 -2.82 14.30
CA GLY A 81 -6.42 -1.37 14.28
C GLY A 81 -5.22 -0.49 13.90
N ASN A 82 -4.01 -1.05 13.83
CA ASN A 82 -2.80 -0.32 13.40
C ASN A 82 -2.38 -0.68 11.96
N GLY A 83 -3.30 -1.11 11.10
CA GLY A 83 -3.03 -1.85 9.87
C GLY A 83 -2.26 -1.17 8.73
N LEU A 84 -1.68 0.03 8.89
CA LEU A 84 -0.96 0.78 7.85
C LEU A 84 -1.66 0.67 6.47
N VAL A 85 -1.01 0.10 5.45
CA VAL A 85 -1.59 -0.08 4.10
C VAL A 85 -2.82 -0.99 4.10
N SER A 86 -2.84 -2.01 4.94
CA SER A 86 -3.98 -2.95 5.02
C SER A 86 -5.25 -2.31 5.61
N ALA A 87 -5.13 -1.17 6.31
CA ALA A 87 -6.25 -0.43 6.87
C ALA A 87 -6.83 0.65 5.93
N ILE A 88 -6.20 0.91 4.78
CA ILE A 88 -6.61 1.97 3.85
C ILE A 88 -8.09 1.80 3.43
N THR A 89 -8.84 2.89 3.53
CA THR A 89 -10.24 3.02 3.11
C THR A 89 -10.34 3.70 1.74
N ILE A 90 -11.54 3.77 1.18
CA ILE A 90 -11.75 4.50 -0.09
C ILE A 90 -11.55 6.01 0.08
N ASP A 91 -11.84 6.55 1.27
CA ASP A 91 -11.71 7.98 1.58
C ASP A 91 -10.25 8.43 1.64
N ASP A 92 -9.34 7.52 2.00
CA ASP A 92 -7.89 7.75 1.96
C ASP A 92 -7.37 7.86 0.51
N MET A 93 -8.13 7.35 -0.47
CA MET A 93 -7.76 7.36 -1.89
C MET A 93 -8.26 8.63 -2.61
N LEU A 94 -7.78 9.80 -2.17
CA LEU A 94 -8.27 11.13 -2.57
C LEU A 94 -8.34 11.40 -4.09
N ARG A 95 -7.42 10.85 -4.89
CA ARG A 95 -7.40 10.99 -6.35
C ARG A 95 -6.94 9.69 -7.01
N VAL A 96 -7.90 8.83 -7.31
CA VAL A 96 -7.63 7.55 -7.98
C VAL A 96 -7.62 7.74 -9.48
N GLY A 97 -6.43 7.65 -10.11
CA GLY A 97 -6.36 7.48 -11.56
C GLY A 97 -6.81 6.07 -11.97
N LYS A 98 -6.24 5.05 -11.34
CA LYS A 98 -6.66 3.65 -11.49
C LYS A 98 -6.65 2.98 -10.12
N HIS A 99 -7.61 2.09 -9.86
CA HIS A 99 -7.62 1.30 -8.63
C HIS A 99 -6.27 0.57 -8.45
N PRO A 100 -5.70 0.56 -7.23
CA PRO A 100 -4.36 0.05 -6.99
C PRO A 100 -4.21 -1.44 -7.36
N GLY A 101 -3.04 -1.78 -7.92
CA GLY A 101 -2.58 -3.17 -8.01
C GLY A 101 -1.73 -3.53 -6.78
N LYS A 102 -1.40 -4.83 -6.64
CA LYS A 102 -0.54 -5.33 -5.55
C LYS A 102 0.75 -4.51 -5.42
N ILE A 103 1.45 -4.29 -6.53
CA ILE A 103 2.77 -3.63 -6.52
C ILE A 103 2.72 -2.17 -6.02
N ASN A 104 1.60 -1.48 -6.26
CA ASN A 104 1.45 -0.10 -5.77
C ASN A 104 1.37 -0.10 -4.25
N LEU A 105 0.61 -1.03 -3.67
CA LEU A 105 0.45 -1.13 -2.23
C LEU A 105 1.71 -1.64 -1.53
N THR A 106 2.48 -2.55 -2.15
CA THR A 106 3.75 -3.01 -1.56
C THR A 106 4.81 -1.92 -1.54
N ASP A 107 4.89 -1.08 -2.59
CA ASP A 107 5.77 0.10 -2.58
C ASP A 107 5.39 1.05 -1.44
N VAL A 108 4.09 1.35 -1.28
CA VAL A 108 3.63 2.21 -0.18
C VAL A 108 3.92 1.58 1.19
N ASP A 109 3.69 0.27 1.36
CA ASP A 109 3.89 -0.44 2.63
C ASP A 109 5.36 -0.43 3.05
N ASN A 110 6.27 -0.69 2.12
CA ASN A 110 7.70 -0.57 2.38
C ASN A 110 8.10 0.86 2.72
N GLY A 111 7.53 1.86 2.04
CA GLY A 111 7.76 3.27 2.39
C GLY A 111 7.26 3.63 3.79
N LEU A 112 6.10 3.12 4.21
CA LEU A 112 5.59 3.31 5.57
C LEU A 112 6.48 2.63 6.62
N ASN A 113 7.01 1.45 6.32
CA ASN A 113 7.95 0.75 7.20
C ASN A 113 9.28 1.48 7.40
N ILE A 114 9.64 2.40 6.51
CA ILE A 114 10.78 3.31 6.67
C ILE A 114 10.35 4.59 7.39
N ILE A 115 9.35 5.29 6.85
CA ILE A 115 9.05 6.66 7.25
C ILE A 115 8.47 6.77 8.66
N LYS A 116 7.85 5.69 9.18
CA LYS A 116 7.30 5.64 10.55
C LYS A 116 8.36 5.90 11.64
N TYR A 117 9.65 5.71 11.32
CA TYR A 117 10.76 6.00 12.23
C TYR A 117 11.34 7.41 12.04
N LEU A 118 10.90 8.16 11.02
CA LEU A 118 11.43 9.48 10.65
C LEU A 118 10.48 10.61 11.06
N MET A 119 9.72 10.45 12.14
CA MET A 119 8.63 11.38 12.50
C MET A 119 9.09 12.70 13.13
N ALA A 120 10.34 12.76 13.63
CA ALA A 120 10.89 13.93 14.33
C ALA A 120 10.99 15.19 13.47
N LYS A 121 11.09 15.05 12.13
CA LYS A 121 11.20 16.14 11.16
C LYS A 121 10.43 15.81 9.88
N PRO A 122 10.09 16.78 9.03
CA PRO A 122 9.62 16.49 7.67
C PRO A 122 10.54 15.52 6.93
N ALA A 123 9.95 14.48 6.34
CA ALA A 123 10.65 13.42 5.66
C ALA A 123 9.91 12.99 4.39
N ALA A 124 10.68 12.54 3.41
CA ALA A 124 10.19 11.96 2.17
C ALA A 124 10.98 10.69 1.84
N VAL A 125 10.28 9.66 1.38
CA VAL A 125 10.86 8.40 0.92
C VAL A 125 10.26 8.08 -0.45
N ILE A 126 11.09 7.71 -1.42
CA ILE A 126 10.68 7.37 -2.77
C ILE A 126 11.06 5.92 -3.05
N LEU A 127 10.07 5.12 -3.44
CA LEU A 127 10.19 3.68 -3.65
C LEU A 127 10.04 3.38 -5.13
N LYS A 128 10.80 2.41 -5.60
CA LYS A 128 10.64 1.82 -6.92
C LYS A 128 10.92 0.32 -6.83
N HIS A 129 10.00 -0.50 -7.31
CA HIS A 129 10.15 -1.97 -7.29
C HIS A 129 10.50 -2.49 -5.89
N ASN A 130 9.76 -2.05 -4.89
CA ASN A 130 9.87 -2.41 -3.48
C ASN A 130 11.14 -1.91 -2.77
N ASN A 131 11.98 -1.12 -3.44
CA ASN A 131 13.27 -0.64 -2.91
C ASN A 131 13.28 0.90 -2.79
N PRO A 132 13.87 1.47 -1.73
CA PRO A 132 14.05 2.91 -1.64
C PRO A 132 15.11 3.37 -2.64
N CYS A 133 14.71 4.25 -3.56
CA CYS A 133 15.63 4.95 -4.46
C CYS A 133 15.98 6.37 -3.96
N GLY A 134 15.32 6.82 -2.90
CA GLY A 134 15.64 8.06 -2.21
C GLY A 134 14.95 8.16 -0.86
N ALA A 135 15.65 8.68 0.13
CA ALA A 135 15.10 8.98 1.44
C ALA A 135 15.80 10.21 2.01
N ALA A 136 15.05 11.15 2.55
CA ALA A 136 15.62 12.34 3.17
C ALA A 136 14.73 12.86 4.29
N TRP A 137 15.38 13.44 5.30
CA TRP A 137 14.75 14.33 6.28
C TRP A 137 15.23 15.76 6.04
N ALA A 138 14.45 16.75 6.41
CA ALA A 138 14.85 18.16 6.37
C ALA A 138 14.01 18.99 7.34
N ASP A 139 14.25 20.29 7.41
CA ASP A 139 13.48 21.18 8.28
C ASP A 139 12.09 21.53 7.68
N ASP A 140 11.91 21.32 6.37
CA ASP A 140 10.64 21.46 5.65
C ASP A 140 10.43 20.32 4.62
N LEU A 141 9.17 20.08 4.25
CA LEU A 141 8.78 18.97 3.38
C LEU A 141 9.28 19.12 1.93
N PRO A 142 9.21 20.31 1.28
CA PRO A 142 9.76 20.52 -0.06
C PRO A 142 11.25 20.16 -0.14
N THR A 143 12.05 20.59 0.84
CA THR A 143 13.48 20.28 0.90
C THR A 143 13.72 18.79 1.09
N ALA A 144 12.95 18.13 1.97
CA ALA A 144 13.03 16.67 2.15
C ALA A 144 12.71 15.92 0.85
N PHE A 145 11.62 16.28 0.17
CA PHE A 145 11.24 15.70 -1.11
C PHE A 145 12.32 15.91 -2.19
N GLN A 146 12.82 17.14 -2.33
CA GLN A 146 13.82 17.48 -3.33
C GLN A 146 15.12 16.68 -3.12
N ARG A 147 15.58 16.55 -1.86
CA ARG A 147 16.76 15.73 -1.52
C ARG A 147 16.53 14.25 -1.81
N ALA A 148 15.38 13.69 -1.44
CA ALA A 148 15.04 12.30 -1.74
C ALA A 148 15.02 12.06 -3.26
N LEU A 149 14.44 12.98 -4.04
CA LEU A 149 14.38 12.92 -5.49
C LEU A 149 15.76 12.99 -6.14
N TYR A 150 16.67 13.84 -5.62
CA TYR A 150 18.02 13.97 -6.17
C TYR A 150 18.95 12.80 -5.87
N CYS A 151 18.57 11.89 -4.96
CA CYS A 151 19.34 10.67 -4.68
C CYS A 151 19.50 9.81 -5.94
N ASP A 152 18.39 9.48 -6.61
CA ASP A 152 18.38 8.86 -7.93
C ASP A 152 17.11 9.25 -8.70
N ARG A 153 17.23 10.26 -9.57
CA ARG A 153 16.11 10.76 -10.38
C ARG A 153 15.63 9.77 -11.44
N ILE A 154 16.50 8.85 -11.88
CA ILE A 154 16.15 7.88 -12.92
C ILE A 154 15.30 6.79 -12.29
N ALA A 155 15.72 6.23 -11.16
CA ALA A 155 14.95 5.23 -10.43
C ALA A 155 13.64 5.80 -9.87
N ALA A 156 13.62 7.06 -9.43
CA ALA A 156 12.42 7.73 -8.92
C ALA A 156 11.30 7.88 -9.97
N PHE A 157 11.61 7.79 -11.27
CA PHE A 157 10.62 7.96 -12.33
C PHE A 157 9.52 6.88 -12.23
N GLY A 158 8.29 7.32 -11.97
CA GLY A 158 7.13 6.44 -11.77
C GLY A 158 7.22 5.59 -10.49
N GLY A 159 7.93 6.05 -9.47
CA GLY A 159 7.96 5.46 -8.14
C GLY A 159 6.79 5.91 -7.25
N ALA A 160 6.70 5.33 -6.06
CA ALA A 160 5.78 5.76 -5.02
C ALA A 160 6.48 6.76 -4.09
N VAL A 161 5.86 7.91 -3.86
CA VAL A 161 6.36 8.93 -2.92
C VAL A 161 5.57 8.84 -1.62
N ILE A 162 6.28 8.70 -0.52
CA ILE A 162 5.72 8.63 0.84
C ILE A 162 6.23 9.83 1.61
N LEU A 163 5.31 10.57 2.23
CA LEU A 163 5.56 11.80 2.99
C LEU A 163 5.01 11.63 4.39
N ASN A 164 5.69 12.17 5.41
CA ASN A 164 5.23 12.11 6.80
C ASN A 164 4.52 13.38 7.27
N ARG A 165 4.26 14.30 6.35
CA ARG A 165 3.49 15.54 6.55
C ARG A 165 2.50 15.68 5.39
N PRO A 166 1.40 16.42 5.59
CA PRO A 166 0.45 16.69 4.52
C PRO A 166 1.13 17.31 3.29
N CYS A 167 0.73 16.86 2.11
CA CYS A 167 1.14 17.46 0.85
C CYS A 167 0.25 18.67 0.57
N ASP A 168 0.84 19.86 0.47
CA ASP A 168 0.17 21.10 0.09
C ASP A 168 0.44 21.45 -1.39
N ARG A 169 0.17 22.70 -1.78
CA ARG A 169 0.22 23.19 -3.16
C ARG A 169 1.60 23.70 -3.55
#